data_AF-A0A932DQG2-F1
#
_entry.id   AF-A0A932DQG2-F1
#
_cell.length_a   1.000
_cell.length_b   1.000
_cell.length_c   1.000
_cell.angle_alpha   90.00
_cell.angle_beta   90.00
_cell.angle_gamma   90.00
#
_symmetry.space_group_name_H-M   'P 1'
#
loop_
_entity.id
_entity.type
_entity.pdbx_description
1 polymer ?
#
loop_
_entity_poly.entity_id
_entity_poly.type
_entity_poly.pdbx_seq_one_letter_code
_entity_poly.pdbx_strand_id
1 'polypeptide(L)'
;MKEADVECAAYFHIRRFLGEDPRWRVLARRYVSRTGHYVDLLIFKGERPTIAVELKWGRKKIGRKDRKSLIGALEKLGVNKAYWLSALSSVSPRDPIVKDQKEKYVFHQLFITPGLTGVSLERWNQRRARFRDEMRAGRGRRRAED
;
A
#
# COMPACT_ATOMS: atom_id res chain seq x y z
N MET A 1 -7.55 -10.40 -3.22
CA MET A 1 -7.26 -9.42 -2.17
C MET A 1 -7.71 -8.07 -2.65
N LYS A 2 -8.34 -7.25 -1.79
CA LYS A 2 -8.63 -5.85 -2.14
C LYS A 2 -7.41 -5.01 -1.77
N GLU A 3 -7.19 -3.88 -2.46
CA GLU A 3 -6.10 -2.94 -2.14
C GLU A 3 -6.19 -2.46 -0.69
N ALA A 4 -7.41 -2.18 -0.21
CA ALA A 4 -7.69 -1.84 1.17
C ALA A 4 -7.23 -2.89 2.21
N ASP A 5 -7.25 -4.18 1.86
CA ASP A 5 -6.74 -5.24 2.76
C ASP A 5 -5.21 -5.06 2.97
N VAL A 6 -4.50 -4.68 1.89
CA VAL A 6 -3.05 -4.45 1.90
C VAL A 6 -2.71 -3.14 2.60
N GLU A 7 -3.47 -2.07 2.36
CA GLU A 7 -3.35 -0.79 3.07
C GLU A 7 -3.47 -0.97 4.58
N CYS A 8 -4.50 -1.69 5.03
CA CYS A 8 -4.75 -1.94 6.45
C CYS A 8 -3.61 -2.75 7.09
N ALA A 9 -3.19 -3.84 6.43
CA ALA A 9 -2.08 -4.66 6.91
C ALA A 9 -0.77 -3.86 6.99
N ALA A 10 -0.45 -3.08 5.95
CA ALA A 10 0.73 -2.23 5.92
C ALA A 10 0.70 -1.19 7.05
N TYR A 11 -0.43 -0.50 7.24
CA TYR A 11 -0.61 0.46 8.35
C TYR A 11 -0.33 -0.21 9.70
N PHE A 12 -0.96 -1.36 9.97
CA PHE A 12 -0.78 -2.10 11.22
C PHE A 12 0.69 -2.46 11.47
N HIS A 13 1.36 -3.06 10.48
CA HIS A 13 2.74 -3.49 10.64
C HIS A 13 3.72 -2.32 10.78
N ILE A 14 3.51 -1.22 10.05
CA ILE A 14 4.34 -0.02 10.18
C ILE A 14 4.14 0.62 11.56
N ARG A 15 2.89 0.75 12.04
CA ARG A 15 2.62 1.27 13.38
C ARG A 15 3.26 0.40 14.45
N ARG A 16 3.14 -0.92 14.34
CA ARG A 16 3.78 -1.86 15.27
C ARG A 16 5.30 -1.75 15.25
N PHE A 17 5.91 -1.62 14.08
CA PHE A 17 7.37 -1.47 13.94
C PHE A 17 7.89 -0.17 14.55
N LEU A 18 7.20 0.95 14.31
CA LEU A 18 7.56 2.25 14.88
C LEU A 18 7.30 2.31 16.40
N GLY A 19 6.44 1.42 16.92
CA GLY A 19 6.06 1.37 18.32
C GLY A 19 5.35 2.63 18.79
N GLU A 20 5.61 2.98 20.04
CA GLU A 20 5.03 4.14 20.73
C GLU A 20 5.90 5.40 20.64
N ASP A 21 6.92 5.42 19.77
CA ASP A 21 7.77 6.60 19.63
C ASP A 21 6.93 7.81 19.15
N PRO A 22 6.74 8.84 20.00
CA PRO A 22 5.84 9.95 19.71
C PRO A 22 6.37 10.84 18.59
N ARG A 23 7.66 10.69 18.22
CA ARG A 23 8.26 11.38 17.08
C ARG A 23 7.75 10.82 15.76
N TRP A 24 7.15 9.64 15.73
CA TRP A 24 6.66 9.04 14.49
C TRP A 24 5.13 8.99 14.45
N ARG A 25 4.55 9.49 13.36
CA ARG A 25 3.10 9.40 13.12
C ARG A 25 2.84 8.82 11.74
N VAL A 26 1.79 8.02 11.60
CA VAL A 26 1.37 7.44 10.33
C VAL A 26 -0.08 7.84 10.07
N LEU A 27 -0.31 8.47 8.92
CA LEU A 27 -1.65 8.79 8.44
C LEU A 27 -1.99 7.89 7.25
N ALA A 28 -3.13 7.21 7.31
CA ALA A 28 -3.68 6.49 6.18
C ALA A 28 -4.52 7.42 5.29
N ARG A 29 -4.44 7.23 3.97
CA ARG A 29 -5.26 7.89 2.95
C ARG A 29 -5.29 9.41 3.05
N ARG A 30 -4.11 10.03 3.05
CA ARG A 30 -4.01 11.51 3.11
C ARG A 30 -4.36 12.12 1.75
N TYR A 31 -5.46 12.87 1.71
CA TYR A 31 -5.79 13.69 0.54
C TYR A 31 -4.79 14.84 0.37
N VAL A 32 -4.29 15.00 -0.84
CA VAL A 32 -3.45 16.13 -1.23
C VAL A 32 -4.28 17.08 -2.09
N SER A 33 -4.61 18.24 -1.52
CA SER A 33 -5.45 19.23 -2.20
C SER A 33 -4.83 19.67 -3.52
N ARG A 34 -5.65 20.06 -4.49
CA ARG A 34 -5.24 20.56 -5.82
C ARG A 34 -4.50 19.54 -6.72
N THR A 35 -4.10 18.38 -6.22
CA THR A 35 -3.58 17.27 -7.06
C THR A 35 -4.62 16.18 -7.30
N GLY A 36 -5.69 16.17 -6.49
CA GLY A 36 -6.74 15.14 -6.56
C GLY A 36 -6.26 13.76 -6.06
N HIS A 37 -5.03 13.70 -5.54
CA HIS A 37 -4.37 12.45 -5.18
C HIS A 37 -4.58 12.11 -3.71
N TYR A 38 -4.75 10.82 -3.42
CA TYR A 38 -4.72 10.29 -2.06
C TYR A 38 -3.44 9.48 -1.91
N VAL A 39 -2.61 9.83 -0.94
CA VAL A 39 -1.43 9.04 -0.58
C VAL A 39 -1.87 7.94 0.38
N ASP A 40 -1.62 6.68 0.04
CA ASP A 40 -2.09 5.53 0.82
C ASP A 40 -1.58 5.56 2.27
N LEU A 41 -0.28 5.80 2.47
CA LEU A 41 0.29 6.05 3.79
C LEU A 41 1.28 7.23 3.77
N LEU A 42 1.17 8.12 4.74
CA LEU A 42 2.10 9.22 4.95
C LEU A 42 2.70 9.13 6.36
N ILE A 43 4.02 9.00 6.42
CA ILE A 43 4.79 8.86 7.66
C ILE A 43 5.47 10.19 7.96
N PHE A 44 5.28 10.66 9.18
CA PHE A 44 5.82 11.90 9.71
C PHE A 44 6.91 11.60 10.73
N LYS A 45 7.92 12.47 10.76
CA LYS A 45 8.86 12.60 11.86
C LYS A 45 8.65 13.97 12.51
N GLY A 46 8.13 14.00 13.74
CA GLY A 46 7.55 15.18 14.36
C GLY A 46 6.38 15.69 13.52
N GLU A 47 6.45 16.95 13.09
CA GLU A 47 5.45 17.60 12.22
C GLU A 47 5.76 17.48 10.73
N ARG A 48 6.94 16.97 10.37
CA ARG A 48 7.40 16.95 8.98
C ARG A 48 7.02 15.63 8.29
N PRO A 49 6.27 15.65 7.18
CA PRO A 49 6.08 14.47 6.35
C PRO A 49 7.43 14.05 5.75
N THR A 50 7.81 12.80 5.94
CA THR A 50 9.14 12.29 5.58
C THR A 50 9.08 11.12 4.61
N ILE A 51 8.07 10.25 4.71
CA ILE A 51 7.92 9.11 3.81
C ILE A 51 6.49 9.02 3.31
N ALA A 52 6.32 8.97 1.99
CA ALA A 52 5.06 8.62 1.36
C ALA A 52 5.12 7.18 0.86
N VAL A 53 4.03 6.45 0.98
CA VAL A 53 3.91 5.08 0.49
C VAL A 53 2.64 4.97 -0.31
N GLU A 54 2.78 4.52 -1.55
CA GLU A 54 1.70 4.15 -2.46
C GLU A 54 1.68 2.63 -2.58
N LEU A 55 0.57 2.00 -2.22
CA LEU A 55 0.39 0.56 -2.20
C LEU A 55 -0.46 0.13 -3.41
N LYS A 56 -0.07 -0.98 -4.03
CA LYS A 56 -0.83 -1.59 -5.11
C LYS A 56 -0.88 -3.10 -4.94
N TRP A 57 -2.02 -3.71 -5.29
CA TRP A 57 -2.16 -5.16 -5.36
C TRP A 57 -2.11 -5.64 -6.83
N GLY A 58 -1.18 -6.54 -7.15
CA GLY A 58 -1.09 -7.18 -8.46
C GLY A 58 -0.60 -6.28 -9.61
N ARG A 59 -0.13 -5.07 -9.33
CA ARG A 59 0.35 -4.13 -10.37
C ARG A 59 1.83 -4.37 -10.66
N LYS A 60 2.20 -4.74 -11.88
CA LYS A 60 3.61 -4.93 -12.25
C LYS A 60 4.34 -3.62 -12.59
N LYS A 61 3.58 -2.56 -12.83
CA LYS A 61 4.05 -1.25 -13.31
C LYS A 61 3.15 -0.14 -12.80
N ILE A 62 3.74 1.04 -12.58
CA ILE A 62 2.99 2.28 -12.31
C ILE A 62 2.54 2.92 -13.65
N GLY A 63 1.26 3.30 -13.73
CA GLY A 63 0.74 4.04 -14.88
C GLY A 63 1.35 5.44 -14.98
N ARG A 64 1.49 5.99 -16.20
CA ARG A 64 2.03 7.35 -16.40
C ARG A 64 1.20 8.42 -15.67
N LYS A 65 -0.13 8.29 -15.71
CA LYS A 65 -1.06 9.20 -15.03
C LYS A 65 -0.90 9.14 -13.51
N ASP A 66 -0.86 7.94 -12.95
CA ASP A 66 -0.68 7.71 -11.51
C ASP A 66 0.67 8.24 -11.04
N ARG A 67 1.74 7.98 -11.80
CA ARG A 67 3.08 8.53 -11.54
C ARG A 67 3.07 10.06 -11.50
N LYS A 68 2.50 10.71 -12.52
CA LYS A 68 2.42 12.19 -12.57
C LYS A 68 1.62 12.76 -11.39
N SER A 69 0.50 12.12 -11.05
CA SER A 69 -0.35 12.53 -9.93
C SER A 69 0.37 12.37 -8.59
N LEU A 70 1.05 11.25 -8.38
CA LEU A 70 1.85 10.99 -7.19
C LEU A 70 3.00 11.98 -7.06
N ILE A 71 3.79 12.21 -8.11
CA ILE A 71 4.91 13.16 -8.06
C ILE A 71 4.45 14.57 -7.69
N GLY A 72 3.39 15.08 -8.32
CA GLY A 72 2.83 16.39 -7.94
C GLY A 72 2.35 16.42 -6.49
N ALA A 73 1.84 15.30 -5.97
CA ALA A 73 1.46 15.18 -4.57
C ALA A 73 2.69 15.20 -3.63
N LEU A 74 3.78 14.51 -4.00
CA LEU A 74 5.03 14.46 -3.24
C LEU A 74 5.70 15.84 -3.15
N GLU A 75 5.78 16.55 -4.29
CA GLU A 75 6.32 17.91 -4.36
C GLU A 75 5.55 18.85 -3.41
N LYS A 76 4.21 18.79 -3.46
CA LYS A 76 3.36 19.63 -2.61
C LYS A 76 3.48 19.29 -1.13
N LEU A 77 3.61 18.00 -0.80
CA LEU A 77 3.77 17.56 0.58
C LEU A 77 5.19 17.82 1.13
N GLY A 78 6.17 18.13 0.27
CA GLY A 78 7.56 18.34 0.67
C GLY A 78 8.23 17.06 1.19
N VAL A 79 7.76 15.89 0.74
CA VAL A 79 8.30 14.59 1.15
C VAL A 79 9.58 14.30 0.38
N ASN A 80 10.63 13.87 1.08
CA ASN A 80 11.93 13.58 0.46
C ASN A 80 12.12 12.10 0.10
N LYS A 81 11.23 11.21 0.57
CA LYS A 81 11.20 9.80 0.16
C LYS A 81 9.79 9.32 -0.12
N ALA A 82 9.65 8.55 -1.18
CA ALA A 82 8.41 7.95 -1.61
C ALA A 82 8.64 6.52 -2.08
N TYR A 83 7.74 5.63 -1.71
CA TYR A 83 7.78 4.22 -2.10
C TYR A 83 6.50 3.87 -2.85
N TRP A 84 6.63 3.40 -4.08
CA TRP A 84 5.58 2.65 -4.75
C TRP A 84 5.83 1.17 -4.49
N LEU A 85 4.93 0.57 -3.71
CA LEU A 85 5.00 -0.81 -3.27
C LEU A 85 3.93 -1.61 -4.00
N SER A 86 4.34 -2.64 -4.73
CA SER A 86 3.39 -3.57 -5.31
C SER A 86 3.52 -4.95 -4.70
N ALA A 87 2.43 -5.41 -4.09
CA ALA A 87 2.30 -6.77 -3.60
C ALA A 87 1.81 -7.66 -4.74
N LEU A 88 2.65 -8.62 -5.16
CA LEU A 88 2.37 -9.55 -6.25
C LEU A 88 2.09 -10.93 -5.69
N SER A 89 1.03 -11.60 -6.18
CA SER A 89 0.65 -12.94 -5.72
C SER A 89 1.67 -14.03 -6.06
N SER A 90 2.51 -13.82 -7.08
CA SER A 90 3.54 -14.75 -7.51
C SER A 90 4.78 -13.98 -7.97
N VAL A 91 5.91 -14.70 -8.08
CA VAL A 91 7.10 -14.17 -8.76
C VAL A 91 6.74 -14.00 -10.23
N SER A 92 6.65 -12.74 -10.67
CA SER A 92 6.38 -12.37 -12.06
C SER A 92 7.50 -11.46 -12.56
N PRO A 93 7.72 -11.37 -13.88
CA PRO A 93 8.58 -10.34 -14.46
C PRO A 93 8.16 -8.96 -13.95
N ARG A 94 9.15 -8.19 -13.50
CA ARG A 94 8.99 -6.87 -12.89
C ARG A 94 9.42 -5.84 -13.91
N ASP A 95 8.66 -4.75 -14.03
CA ASP A 95 9.02 -3.64 -14.90
C ASP A 95 9.61 -2.51 -14.05
N PRO A 96 10.96 -2.46 -13.88
CA PRO A 96 11.59 -1.39 -13.15
C PRO A 96 11.29 -0.05 -13.83
N ILE A 97 10.97 0.95 -13.02
CA ILE A 97 10.71 2.29 -13.50
C ILE A 97 12.00 2.97 -13.97
N VAL A 98 11.96 3.52 -15.18
CA VAL A 98 12.98 4.47 -15.65
C VAL A 98 12.68 5.83 -15.01
N LYS A 99 13.60 6.27 -14.15
CA LYS A 99 13.51 7.52 -13.37
C LYS A 99 14.35 8.60 -14.02
N ASP A 100 13.87 9.83 -13.93
CA ASP A 100 14.70 10.99 -14.25
C ASP A 100 15.60 11.37 -13.06
N GLN A 101 16.47 12.37 -13.24
CA GLN A 101 17.38 12.81 -12.18
C GLN A 101 16.65 13.33 -10.93
N LYS A 102 15.49 13.98 -11.09
CA LYS A 102 14.72 14.56 -9.97
C LYS A 102 14.10 13.47 -9.10
N GLU A 103 13.64 12.39 -9.72
CA GLU A 103 13.02 11.27 -9.04
C GLU A 103 14.00 10.26 -8.45
N LYS A 104 15.23 10.19 -8.98
CA LYS A 104 16.19 9.11 -8.68
C LYS A 104 16.39 8.87 -7.17
N TYR A 105 16.42 9.94 -6.39
CA TYR A 105 16.69 9.91 -4.94
C TYR A 105 15.44 10.01 -4.07
N VAL A 106 14.29 10.29 -4.67
CA VAL A 106 13.04 10.54 -3.94
C VAL A 106 12.07 9.39 -4.13
N PHE A 107 11.96 8.81 -5.32
CA PHE A 107 10.95 7.82 -5.65
C PHE A 107 11.57 6.43 -5.76
N HIS A 108 11.07 5.46 -5.01
CA HIS A 108 11.55 4.08 -4.97
C HIS A 108 10.44 3.11 -5.34
N GLN A 109 10.77 2.07 -6.10
CA GLN A 109 9.83 1.02 -6.48
C GLN A 109 10.26 -0.27 -5.79
N LEU A 110 9.36 -0.88 -5.02
CA LEU A 110 9.59 -2.19 -4.41
C LEU A 110 8.47 -3.16 -4.77
N PHE A 111 8.83 -4.43 -4.94
CA PHE A 111 7.90 -5.51 -5.18
C PHE A 111 7.96 -6.47 -4.01
N ILE A 112 6.81 -6.75 -3.41
CA ILE A 112 6.67 -7.70 -2.31
C ILE A 112 5.98 -8.92 -2.85
N THR A 113 6.58 -10.09 -2.67
CA THR A 113 5.97 -11.37 -3.05
C THR A 113 5.82 -12.20 -1.78
N PRO A 114 4.60 -12.47 -1.30
CA PRO A 114 4.37 -13.20 -0.04
C PRO A 114 4.66 -14.70 -0.14
N GLY A 115 5.34 -15.16 -1.19
CA GLY A 115 5.70 -16.57 -1.36
C GLY A 115 4.51 -17.53 -1.49
N LEU A 116 3.32 -17.04 -1.84
CA LEU A 116 2.14 -17.87 -1.99
C LEU A 116 2.31 -18.84 -3.18
N THR A 117 2.56 -20.11 -2.88
CA THR A 117 2.58 -21.21 -3.86
C THR A 117 1.17 -21.53 -4.37
N GLY A 118 1.04 -22.22 -5.51
CA GLY A 118 -0.26 -22.54 -6.13
C GLY A 118 -1.29 -23.13 -5.16
N VAL A 119 -0.87 -24.10 -4.33
CA VAL A 119 -1.73 -24.74 -3.32
C VAL A 119 -2.18 -23.74 -2.23
N SER A 120 -1.26 -22.90 -1.74
CA SER A 120 -1.58 -21.90 -0.70
C SER A 120 -2.49 -20.79 -1.23
N LEU A 121 -2.29 -20.38 -2.50
CA LEU A 121 -3.10 -19.39 -3.18
C LEU A 121 -4.52 -19.91 -3.44
N GLU A 122 -4.65 -21.17 -3.84
CA GLU A 122 -5.94 -21.82 -4.05
C GLU A 122 -6.71 -21.95 -2.73
N ARG A 123 -6.08 -22.46 -1.67
CA ARG A 123 -6.67 -22.52 -0.32
C ARG A 123 -7.11 -21.13 0.16
N TRP A 124 -6.28 -20.11 -0.06
CA TRP A 124 -6.62 -18.72 0.26
C TRP A 124 -7.84 -18.22 -0.52
N ASN A 125 -7.89 -18.48 -1.83
CA ASN A 125 -9.02 -18.10 -2.67
C ASN A 125 -10.32 -18.82 -2.24
N GLN A 126 -10.25 -20.10 -1.92
CA GLN A 126 -11.39 -20.87 -1.40
C GLN A 126 -11.88 -20.34 -0.05
N ARG A 127 -10.99 -20.00 0.89
CA ARG A 127 -11.36 -19.36 2.17
C ARG A 127 -12.05 -18.02 1.94
N ARG A 128 -11.53 -17.21 1.01
CA ARG A 128 -12.13 -15.91 0.64
C ARG A 128 -13.50 -16.04 -0.02
N ALA A 129 -13.70 -17.05 -0.86
CA ALA A 129 -14.99 -17.32 -1.49
C ALA A 129 -16.03 -17.65 -0.42
N ARG A 130 -15.73 -18.62 0.45
CA ARG A 130 -16.57 -19.00 1.60
C ARG A 130 -16.94 -17.81 2.47
N PHE A 131 -15.96 -17.01 2.88
CA PHE A 131 -16.21 -15.83 3.70
C PHE A 131 -17.15 -14.82 3.01
N ARG A 132 -17.00 -14.60 1.69
CA ARG A 132 -17.91 -13.70 0.95
C ARG A 132 -19.33 -14.24 0.90
N ASP A 133 -19.48 -15.55 0.69
CA ASP A 133 -20.79 -16.19 0.62
C ASP A 133 -21.48 -16.19 1.99
N GLU A 134 -20.73 -16.39 3.08
CA GLU A 134 -21.22 -16.25 4.46
C GLU A 134 -21.68 -14.82 4.78
N MET A 135 -20.91 -13.81 4.36
CA MET A 135 -21.28 -12.41 4.51
C MET A 135 -22.54 -12.04 3.71
N ARG A 136 -22.66 -12.54 2.47
CA ARG A 136 -23.86 -12.36 1.63
C ARG A 136 -25.10 -13.05 2.21
N ALA A 137 -24.91 -14.20 2.86
CA ALA A 137 -25.98 -14.93 3.53
C ALA A 137 -26.33 -14.38 4.93
N GLY A 138 -25.74 -13.26 5.37
CA GLY A 138 -26.01 -12.66 6.67
C GLY A 138 -25.47 -13.46 7.87
N ARG A 139 -24.61 -14.46 7.64
CA ARG A 139 -24.09 -15.38 8.67
C ARG A 139 -22.78 -14.91 9.32
N GLY A 140 -22.16 -13.85 8.79
CA GLY A 140 -20.84 -13.37 9.24
C GLY A 140 -20.76 -12.78 10.65
N ARG A 141 -21.90 -12.45 11.29
CA ARG A 141 -21.90 -11.88 12.67
C ARG A 141 -21.78 -12.91 13.79
N ARG A 142 -22.08 -14.19 13.57
CA ARG A 142 -22.19 -15.19 14.66
C ARG A 142 -20.88 -15.83 15.13
N ARG A 143 -19.71 -15.40 14.64
CA ARG A 143 -18.40 -15.98 15.03
C ARG A 143 -17.39 -14.96 15.54
N ALA A 144 -17.79 -13.70 15.70
CA ALA A 144 -16.91 -12.67 16.26
C ALA A 144 -17.05 -12.55 17.79
N GLU A 145 -17.88 -13.39 18.41
CA GLU A 145 -18.21 -13.37 19.85
C GLU A 145 -17.78 -14.67 20.58
N ASP A 146 -17.11 -15.61 19.90
CA ASP A 146 -16.56 -16.85 20.49
C ASP A 146 -15.02 -16.85 20.47
#